data_AF-A0A0P7YVQ1-F1
#
_entry.id   AF-A0A0P7YVQ1-F1
#
_cell.length_a   1.000
_cell.length_b   1.000
_cell.length_c   1.000
_cell.angle_alpha   90.00
_cell.angle_beta   90.00
_cell.angle_gamma   90.00
#
_symmetry.space_group_name_H-M   'P 1'
#
loop_
_entity.id
_entity.type
_entity.pdbx_description
1 polymer ?
#
loop_
_entity_poly.entity_id
_entity_poly.type
_entity_poly.pdbx_seq_one_letter_code
_entity_poly.pdbx_strand_id
1 'polypeptide(L)'
;MSHSEQSSADFSALKNALFAVKTLLKVLGQADGAQAEEIAAVFSHTVSFTRVQYLLKKFGKEDFSQLPKVAICSRARLNGVRSSYQAHTDTIYLAEDFLSAATELQLITALLEGLVDAIEAGSMTTATDSTTPNSTT
;
A
#
# COMPACT_ATOMS: atom_id res chain seq x y z
N MET A 1 -33.59 -3.09 4.13
CA MET A 1 -32.44 -2.78 3.25
C MET A 1 -31.68 -4.08 3.06
N SER A 2 -31.65 -4.55 1.83
CA SER A 2 -31.23 -5.92 1.51
C SER A 2 -29.70 -6.00 1.47
N HIS A 3 -29.13 -7.14 1.89
CA HIS A 3 -27.68 -7.42 1.92
C HIS A 3 -26.94 -7.04 0.61
N SER A 4 -27.64 -7.02 -0.53
CA SER A 4 -27.13 -6.64 -1.85
C SER A 4 -26.82 -5.15 -2.01
N GLU A 5 -27.57 -4.25 -1.38
CA GLU A 5 -27.36 -2.79 -1.52
C GLU A 5 -26.15 -2.32 -0.70
N GLN A 6 -26.00 -2.87 0.51
CA GLN A 6 -24.91 -2.55 1.42
C GLN A 6 -23.56 -3.04 0.88
N SER A 7 -23.52 -4.26 0.35
CA SER A 7 -22.33 -4.76 -0.35
C SER A 7 -21.91 -3.84 -1.51
N SER A 8 -22.85 -3.31 -2.29
CA SER A 8 -22.52 -2.39 -3.39
C SER A 8 -21.94 -1.05 -2.91
N ALA A 9 -22.44 -0.52 -1.78
CA ALA A 9 -21.98 0.74 -1.19
C ALA A 9 -20.59 0.56 -0.56
N ASP A 10 -20.36 -0.56 0.13
CA ASP A 10 -19.08 -0.92 0.73
C ASP A 10 -17.98 -1.03 -0.35
N PHE A 11 -18.28 -1.69 -1.46
CA PHE A 11 -17.37 -1.75 -2.61
C PHE A 11 -17.16 -0.38 -3.27
N SER A 12 -18.15 0.52 -3.23
CA SER A 12 -18.00 1.90 -3.71
C SER A 12 -17.05 2.70 -2.82
N ALA A 13 -17.20 2.61 -1.50
CA ALA A 13 -16.32 3.27 -0.53
C ALA A 13 -14.86 2.80 -0.66
N LEU A 14 -14.63 1.50 -0.82
CA LEU A 14 -13.29 0.96 -1.06
C LEU A 14 -12.68 1.46 -2.38
N LYS A 15 -13.49 1.54 -3.45
CA LYS A 15 -13.03 2.09 -4.74
C LYS A 15 -12.64 3.56 -4.62
N ASN A 16 -13.42 4.37 -3.91
CA ASN A 16 -13.12 5.78 -3.66
C ASN A 16 -11.83 5.92 -2.85
N ALA A 17 -11.68 5.15 -1.77
CA ALA A 17 -10.48 5.13 -0.96
C ALA A 17 -9.23 4.73 -1.78
N LEU A 18 -9.32 3.70 -2.63
CA LEU A 18 -8.24 3.30 -3.53
C LEU A 18 -7.88 4.40 -4.54
N PHE A 19 -8.88 5.08 -5.08
CA PHE A 19 -8.67 6.21 -5.98
C PHE A 19 -7.97 7.37 -5.26
N ALA A 20 -8.40 7.70 -4.04
CA ALA A 20 -7.80 8.74 -3.21
C ALA A 20 -6.33 8.42 -2.87
N VAL A 21 -6.04 7.18 -2.48
CA VAL A 21 -4.66 6.71 -2.23
C VAL A 21 -3.79 6.84 -3.46
N LYS A 22 -4.24 6.37 -4.63
CA LYS A 22 -3.50 6.52 -5.89
C LYS A 22 -3.26 7.98 -6.26
N THR A 23 -4.25 8.84 -6.00
CA THR A 23 -4.15 10.28 -6.26
C THR A 23 -3.12 10.93 -5.36
N LEU A 24 -3.13 10.59 -4.06
CA LEU A 24 -2.12 11.04 -3.12
C LEU A 24 -0.71 10.60 -3.55
N LEU A 25 -0.52 9.31 -3.85
CA LEU A 25 0.77 8.78 -4.28
C LEU A 25 1.27 9.42 -5.58
N LYS A 26 0.37 9.73 -6.52
CA LYS A 26 0.70 10.48 -7.74
C LYS A 26 1.20 11.88 -7.39
N VAL A 27 0.47 12.62 -6.56
CA VAL A 27 0.85 13.98 -6.14
C VAL A 27 2.20 13.98 -5.43
N LEU A 28 2.41 13.06 -4.48
CA LEU A 28 3.69 12.88 -3.79
C LEU A 28 4.81 12.52 -4.78
N GLY A 29 4.52 11.69 -5.78
CA GLY A 29 5.47 11.27 -6.81
C GLY A 29 5.82 12.34 -7.84
N GLN A 30 4.99 13.39 -7.97
CA GLN A 30 5.22 14.54 -8.84
C GLN A 30 5.89 15.70 -8.10
N ALA A 31 5.91 15.65 -6.77
CA ALA A 31 6.64 16.61 -5.95
C ALA A 31 8.16 16.43 -6.09
N ASP A 32 8.90 17.43 -5.63
CA ASP A 32 10.35 17.37 -5.58
C ASP A 32 10.87 16.28 -4.62
N GLY A 33 12.16 15.96 -4.73
CA GLY A 33 12.77 14.86 -3.97
C GLY A 33 12.76 15.02 -2.45
N ALA A 34 12.45 16.20 -1.93
CA ALA A 34 12.39 16.48 -0.49
C ALA A 34 11.34 15.64 0.23
N GLN A 35 10.21 15.33 -0.43
CA GLN A 35 9.15 14.52 0.18
C GLN A 35 9.57 13.08 0.44
N ALA A 36 10.50 12.51 -0.34
CA ALA A 36 11.00 11.18 -0.10
C ALA A 36 11.83 11.09 1.20
N GLU A 37 12.55 12.17 1.55
CA GLU A 37 13.34 12.26 2.78
C GLU A 37 12.43 12.37 4.00
N GLU A 38 11.39 13.21 3.93
CA GLU A 38 10.39 13.35 4.99
C GLU A 38 9.62 12.04 5.23
N ILE A 39 9.19 11.36 4.16
CA ILE A 39 8.53 10.05 4.25
C ILE A 39 9.46 9.03 4.90
N ALA A 40 10.71 8.91 4.44
CA ALA A 40 11.66 7.98 5.03
C ALA A 40 11.97 8.31 6.50
N ALA A 41 12.02 9.58 6.88
CA ALA A 41 12.25 10.01 8.25
C ALA A 41 11.09 9.64 9.20
N VAL A 42 9.84 9.76 8.74
CA VAL A 42 8.64 9.43 9.52
C VAL A 42 8.52 7.92 9.77
N PHE A 43 8.89 7.09 8.79
CA PHE A 43 8.75 5.62 8.89
C PHE A 43 9.97 4.91 9.49
N SER A 44 10.88 5.66 10.12
CA SER A 44 12.08 5.15 10.79
C SER A 44 13.08 4.46 9.84
N HIS A 45 14.29 4.15 10.33
CA HIS A 45 15.40 3.58 9.56
C HIS A 45 15.11 2.22 8.87
N THR A 46 13.92 1.65 9.07
CA THR A 46 13.45 0.40 8.43
C THR A 46 13.12 0.61 6.95
N VAL A 47 12.69 1.80 6.57
CA VAL A 47 12.34 2.12 5.18
C VAL A 47 13.53 2.73 4.43
N SER A 48 13.96 2.06 3.35
CA SER A 48 15.02 2.57 2.48
C SER A 48 14.56 3.82 1.70
N PHE A 49 15.27 4.94 1.89
CA PHE A 49 15.06 6.17 1.11
C PHE A 49 15.08 5.91 -0.41
N THR A 50 16.06 5.15 -0.90
CA THR A 50 16.20 4.82 -2.32
C THR A 50 14.96 4.09 -2.85
N ARG A 51 14.38 3.21 -2.03
CA ARG A 51 13.16 2.47 -2.37
C ARG A 51 11.94 3.39 -2.41
N VAL A 52 11.76 4.25 -1.40
CA VAL A 52 10.67 5.25 -1.39
C VAL A 52 10.80 6.17 -2.61
N GLN A 53 12.00 6.67 -2.89
CA GLN A 53 12.25 7.53 -4.04
C GLN A 53 11.95 6.83 -5.37
N TYR A 54 12.30 5.55 -5.51
CA TYR A 54 11.97 4.76 -6.71
C TYR A 54 10.46 4.62 -6.90
N LEU A 55 9.73 4.28 -5.83
CA LEU A 55 8.29 4.08 -5.87
C LEU A 55 7.55 5.38 -6.16
N LEU A 56 7.92 6.48 -5.50
CA LEU A 56 7.36 7.81 -5.78
C LEU A 56 7.56 8.22 -7.25
N LYS A 57 8.74 7.97 -7.84
CA LYS A 57 8.98 8.24 -9.28
C LYS A 57 8.05 7.44 -10.19
N LYS A 58 7.70 6.20 -9.84
CA LYS A 58 6.73 5.38 -10.58
C LYS A 58 5.31 5.92 -10.41
N PHE A 59 4.91 6.16 -9.18
CA PHE A 59 3.57 6.67 -8.86
C PHE A 59 3.29 8.03 -9.48
N GLY A 60 4.29 8.92 -9.56
CA GLY A 60 4.17 10.20 -10.25
C GLY A 60 3.91 10.09 -11.76
N LYS A 61 4.23 8.94 -12.36
CA LYS A 61 3.94 8.56 -13.75
C LYS A 61 2.68 7.70 -13.88
N GLU A 62 1.91 7.56 -12.80
CA GLU A 62 0.72 6.71 -12.72
C GLU A 62 1.01 5.20 -12.92
N ASP A 63 2.29 4.80 -12.76
CA ASP A 63 2.67 3.39 -12.70
C ASP A 63 2.43 2.85 -11.29
N PHE A 64 1.24 2.31 -11.07
CA PHE A 64 0.83 1.67 -9.82
C PHE A 64 1.03 0.14 -9.83
N SER A 65 1.83 -0.39 -10.76
CA SER A 65 2.07 -1.84 -10.86
C SER A 65 2.73 -2.46 -9.63
N GLN A 66 3.36 -1.62 -8.81
CA GLN A 66 4.01 -2.03 -7.55
C GLN A 66 3.09 -1.97 -6.34
N LEU A 67 1.81 -1.57 -6.49
CA LEU A 67 0.89 -1.61 -5.35
C LEU A 67 0.51 -3.07 -5.01
N PRO A 68 0.49 -3.45 -3.73
CA PRO A 68 -0.01 -4.73 -3.28
C PRO A 68 -1.47 -4.91 -3.68
N LYS A 69 -1.88 -6.17 -3.81
CA LYS A 69 -3.29 -6.51 -4.02
C LYS A 69 -4.10 -6.11 -2.79
N VAL A 70 -5.38 -5.85 -2.98
CA VAL A 70 -6.32 -5.68 -1.87
C VAL A 70 -7.32 -6.81 -1.89
N ALA A 71 -7.48 -7.48 -0.75
CA ALA A 71 -8.41 -8.56 -0.57
C ALA A 71 -9.26 -8.34 0.68
N ILE A 72 -10.45 -8.93 0.69
CA ILE A 72 -11.38 -8.86 1.80
C ILE A 72 -11.47 -10.26 2.40
N CYS A 73 -11.49 -10.36 3.72
CA CYS A 73 -11.72 -11.62 4.42
C CYS A 73 -12.33 -11.40 5.80
N SER A 74 -12.78 -12.48 6.43
CA SER A 74 -13.34 -12.39 7.78
C SER A 74 -12.29 -11.94 8.80
N ARG A 75 -12.71 -11.16 9.79
CA ARG A 75 -11.86 -10.67 10.88
C ARG A 75 -11.13 -11.79 11.65
N ALA A 76 -11.77 -12.97 11.76
CA ALA A 76 -11.15 -14.13 12.39
C ALA A 76 -9.88 -14.59 11.66
N ARG A 77 -9.85 -14.49 10.32
CA ARG A 77 -8.64 -14.81 9.52
C ARG A 77 -7.54 -13.77 9.66
N LEU A 78 -7.87 -12.58 10.17
CA LEU A 78 -6.94 -11.51 10.49
C LEU A 78 -6.61 -11.44 11.98
N ASN A 79 -6.83 -12.51 12.75
CA ASN A 79 -6.54 -12.54 14.19
C ASN A 79 -7.16 -11.36 14.97
N GLY A 80 -8.35 -10.89 14.55
CA GLY A 80 -9.06 -9.80 15.21
C GLY A 80 -8.77 -8.39 14.67
N VAL A 81 -7.74 -8.20 13.83
CA VAL A 81 -7.38 -6.87 13.33
C VAL A 81 -8.30 -6.39 12.20
N ARG A 82 -8.35 -5.07 11.99
CA ARG A 82 -9.18 -4.41 10.96
C ARG A 82 -8.58 -4.52 9.56
N SER A 83 -7.26 -4.46 9.50
CA SER A 83 -6.46 -4.56 8.28
C SER A 83 -5.11 -5.18 8.61
N SER A 84 -4.52 -5.87 7.65
CA SER A 84 -3.16 -6.40 7.77
C SER A 84 -2.54 -6.54 6.40
N TYR A 85 -1.28 -6.15 6.28
CA TYR A 85 -0.46 -6.55 5.14
C TYR A 85 0.09 -7.99 5.34
N GLN A 86 0.18 -8.77 4.26
CA GLN A 86 0.87 -10.06 4.25
C GLN A 86 1.93 -10.10 3.14
N ALA A 87 3.20 -10.18 3.55
CA ALA A 87 4.34 -10.13 2.63
C ALA A 87 4.37 -11.30 1.64
N HIS A 88 4.00 -12.51 2.09
CA HIS A 88 4.12 -13.72 1.26
C HIS A 88 3.19 -13.71 0.03
N THR A 89 2.06 -12.99 0.11
CA THR A 89 1.08 -12.86 -0.99
C THR A 89 1.05 -11.47 -1.59
N ASP A 90 1.86 -10.55 -1.08
CA ASP A 90 1.84 -9.11 -1.38
C ASP A 90 0.41 -8.54 -1.40
N THR A 91 -0.30 -8.72 -0.29
CA THR A 91 -1.73 -8.40 -0.20
C THR A 91 -2.04 -7.64 1.08
N ILE A 92 -2.75 -6.53 0.95
CA ILE A 92 -3.44 -5.84 2.04
C ILE A 92 -4.80 -6.50 2.21
N TYR A 93 -5.03 -7.11 3.36
CA TYR A 93 -6.31 -7.67 3.73
C TYR A 93 -7.11 -6.66 4.56
N LEU A 94 -8.38 -6.49 4.23
CA LEU A 94 -9.36 -5.74 5.02
C LEU A 94 -10.39 -6.70 5.61
N ALA A 95 -10.75 -6.49 6.88
CA ALA A 95 -11.82 -7.25 7.51
C ALA A 95 -13.18 -6.86 6.88
N GLU A 96 -14.02 -7.84 6.57
CA GLU A 96 -15.37 -7.63 6.00
C GLU A 96 -16.21 -6.67 6.86
N ASP A 97 -16.21 -6.87 8.17
CA ASP A 97 -16.96 -6.04 9.13
C ASP A 97 -16.41 -4.61 9.20
N PHE A 98 -15.10 -4.45 9.10
CA PHE A 98 -14.46 -3.14 9.01
C PHE A 98 -14.86 -2.43 7.74
N LEU A 99 -14.84 -3.10 6.59
CA LEU A 99 -15.23 -2.50 5.32
C LEU A 99 -16.66 -1.95 5.37
N SER A 100 -17.59 -2.66 6.02
CA SER A 100 -19.00 -2.27 6.12
C SER A 100 -19.30 -1.10 7.06
N ALA A 101 -18.38 -0.78 7.97
CA ALA A 101 -18.59 0.22 9.02
C ALA A 101 -17.57 1.37 8.98
N ALA A 102 -16.50 1.23 8.20
CA ALA A 102 -15.45 2.22 8.10
C ALA A 102 -15.91 3.45 7.32
N THR A 103 -15.43 4.62 7.75
CA THR A 103 -15.48 5.81 6.91
C THR A 103 -14.48 5.69 5.76
N GLU A 104 -14.67 6.46 4.69
CA GLU A 104 -13.70 6.52 3.58
C GLU A 104 -12.29 6.87 4.09
N LEU A 105 -12.18 7.82 5.03
CA LEU A 105 -10.89 8.17 5.64
C LEU A 105 -10.24 6.99 6.37
N GLN A 106 -11.01 6.19 7.11
CA GLN A 106 -10.48 5.01 7.78
C GLN A 106 -10.00 3.95 6.79
N LEU A 107 -10.68 3.79 5.65
CA LEU A 107 -10.22 2.91 4.57
C LEU A 107 -8.94 3.44 3.91
N ILE A 108 -8.85 4.75 3.66
CA ILE A 108 -7.63 5.40 3.15
C ILE A 108 -6.47 5.16 4.11
N THR A 109 -6.65 5.39 5.41
CA THR A 109 -5.62 5.16 6.43
C THR A 109 -5.17 3.70 6.44
N ALA A 110 -6.09 2.74 6.48
CA ALA A 110 -5.76 1.31 6.48
C ALA A 110 -5.00 0.87 5.22
N LEU A 111 -5.35 1.44 4.06
CA LEU A 111 -4.62 1.20 2.81
C LEU A 111 -3.21 1.79 2.85
N LEU A 112 -3.05 3.02 3.36
CA LEU A 112 -1.73 3.66 3.49
C LEU A 112 -0.82 2.92 4.49
N GLU A 113 -1.36 2.48 5.63
CA GLU A 113 -0.63 1.63 6.59
C GLU A 113 -0.16 0.34 5.92
N GLY A 114 -1.05 -0.37 5.22
CA GLY A 114 -0.67 -1.58 4.50
C GLY A 114 0.35 -1.35 3.38
N LEU A 115 0.38 -0.16 2.78
CA LEU A 115 1.40 0.23 1.80
C LEU A 115 2.76 0.46 2.45
N VAL A 116 2.80 1.09 3.63
CA VAL A 116 4.03 1.27 4.41
C VAL A 116 4.60 -0.09 4.79
N ASP A 117 3.78 -0.99 5.31
CA ASP A 117 4.19 -2.36 5.64
C ASP A 117 4.75 -3.10 4.41
N ALA A 118 4.15 -2.92 3.23
CA ALA A 118 4.64 -3.50 1.97
C ALA A 118 5.98 -2.92 1.51
N ILE A 119 6.22 -1.64 1.78
CA ILE A 119 7.49 -0.98 1.51
C ILE A 119 8.56 -1.52 2.47
N GLU A 120 8.27 -1.61 3.76
CA GLU A 120 9.17 -2.16 4.78
C GLU A 120 9.53 -3.63 4.51
N ALA A 121 8.55 -4.45 4.14
CA ALA A 121 8.73 -5.88 3.93
C ALA A 121 9.55 -6.25 2.68
N GLY A 122 9.93 -5.29 1.84
CA GLY A 122 10.73 -5.59 0.66
C GLY A 122 9.91 -6.02 -0.58
N SER A 123 8.59 -6.21 -0.47
CA SER A 123 7.74 -6.83 -1.51
C SER A 123 7.47 -6.00 -2.77
N MET A 124 7.45 -4.66 -2.69
CA MET A 124 7.48 -3.78 -3.86
C MET A 124 8.88 -3.77 -4.50
N THR A 125 9.11 -4.63 -5.47
CA THR A 125 10.44 -4.89 -6.04
C THR A 125 11.07 -3.66 -6.73
N THR A 126 12.27 -3.28 -6.28
CA THR A 126 13.21 -2.49 -7.09
C THR A 126 13.92 -3.47 -8.02
N ALA A 127 13.57 -3.50 -9.29
CA ALA A 127 14.42 -4.19 -10.26
C ALA A 127 15.74 -3.43 -10.37
N THR A 128 16.76 -3.88 -9.61
CA THR A 128 18.20 -4.01 -9.92
C THR A 128 19.04 -3.99 -8.64
N ASP A 129 19.58 -5.14 -8.22
CA ASP A 129 21.03 -5.30 -8.07
C ASP A 129 21.38 -6.81 -7.96
N SER A 130 21.87 -7.36 -9.07
CA SER A 130 22.61 -8.63 -9.07
C SER A 130 23.88 -8.37 -9.86
N THR A 131 24.70 -7.47 -9.33
CA THR A 131 26.09 -7.36 -9.78
C THR A 131 26.83 -8.58 -9.27
N THR A 132 27.00 -9.57 -10.14
CA THR A 132 27.90 -10.71 -9.97
C THR A 132 29.31 -10.20 -9.65
N PRO A 133 29.96 -10.57 -8.53
CA PRO A 133 31.40 -10.37 -8.42
C PRO A 133 32.07 -11.42 -9.30
N ASN A 134 32.56 -10.96 -10.44
CA ASN A 134 33.49 -11.70 -11.28
C ASN A 134 34.73 -12.01 -10.43
N SER A 135 34.85 -13.24 -9.93
CA SER A 135 36.05 -13.72 -9.26
C SER A 135 36.96 -14.32 -10.30
N THR A 136 37.88 -13.49 -10.81
CA THR A 136 39.06 -13.95 -11.51
C THR A 136 40.08 -14.39 -10.47
N THR A 137 40.38 -15.68 -10.39
CA THR A 137 41.74 -16.18 -10.11
C THR A 137 41.89 -17.56 -10.74
#